data_AF-A0A250J9X2-F1
#
_entry.id   AF-A0A250J9X2-F1
#
_cell.length_a   1.000
_cell.length_b   1.000
_cell.length_c   1.000
_cell.angle_alpha   90.00
_cell.angle_beta   90.00
_cell.angle_gamma   90.00
#
_symmetry.space_group_name_H-M   'P 1'
#
loop_
_entity.id
_entity.type
_entity.pdbx_description
1 polymer ?
#
loop_
_entity_poly.entity_id
_entity_poly.type
_entity_poly.pdbx_seq_one_letter_code
_entity_poly.pdbx_strand_id
1 'polypeptide(L)'
;MKILFLNLAGEKETANETALKALRKKYPGKDTFLSKLIYGPSTVTEVDVWRCYGEVRSFLSAKNPDFEKGTPEFNRIKQQVNTALNAGVDKIFLSIHGNYDDVTHGSCKLLSGTVKISYLQLYELFMMLVEDRYKSTPLKLTLVMCYGGRSKDYLESHAPEQLGTRSGPDLTTSFAFQFYCLLCKQMKVTMTARTGALSFDDLSGHSKVESERLVSNIIKRDELAKALGNDPEAALGSVDFSEYIELLYSAEQSEELIPVLKSKAAQLKQTHLLPQQRAAIDFRHQRAKVSIIEGSETKTKYGKLVFKYDEKAHAVQIWSKYPLNRLVAQKSV
;
A
#
# COMPACT_ATOMS: atom_id res chain seq x y z
N MET A 1 -21.58 3.51 11.49
CA MET A 1 -20.95 3.21 10.18
C MET A 1 -20.65 1.71 10.07
N LYS A 2 -21.14 1.03 9.03
CA LYS A 2 -20.91 -0.39 8.77
C LYS A 2 -19.76 -0.56 7.77
N ILE A 3 -18.70 -1.23 8.21
CA ILE A 3 -17.47 -1.44 7.44
C ILE A 3 -17.32 -2.93 7.15
N LEU A 4 -17.04 -3.25 5.88
CA LEU A 4 -16.62 -4.58 5.44
C LEU A 4 -15.12 -4.53 5.14
N PHE A 5 -14.33 -5.32 5.86
CA PHE A 5 -12.90 -5.50 5.64
C PHE A 5 -12.66 -6.82 4.92
N LEU A 6 -12.30 -6.74 3.64
CA LEU A 6 -11.95 -7.86 2.78
C LEU A 6 -10.45 -8.10 2.88
N ASN A 7 -10.05 -9.12 3.63
CA ASN A 7 -8.66 -9.49 3.83
C ASN A 7 -8.17 -10.38 2.67
N LEU A 8 -7.45 -9.80 1.71
CA LEU A 8 -6.76 -10.55 0.64
C LEU A 8 -5.24 -10.57 0.84
N ALA A 9 -4.69 -9.85 1.83
CA ALA A 9 -3.23 -9.80 2.02
C ALA A 9 -2.64 -11.13 2.54
N GLY A 10 -3.37 -11.90 3.35
CA GLY A 10 -2.96 -13.25 3.75
C GLY A 10 -3.39 -13.65 5.16
N GLU A 11 -3.02 -14.88 5.55
CA GLU A 11 -3.28 -15.43 6.89
C GLU A 11 -2.36 -14.81 7.94
N LYS A 12 -2.93 -14.32 9.07
CA LYS A 12 -2.19 -13.85 10.27
C LYS A 12 -1.09 -12.83 9.97
N GLU A 13 -1.27 -12.02 8.92
CA GLU A 13 -0.39 -10.89 8.66
C GLU A 13 -0.54 -9.88 9.79
N THR A 14 0.54 -9.65 10.54
CA THR A 14 0.58 -8.68 11.64
C THR A 14 0.07 -7.31 11.19
N ALA A 15 0.39 -6.90 9.95
CA ALA A 15 -0.11 -5.65 9.38
C ALA A 15 -1.63 -5.60 9.24
N ASN A 16 -2.29 -6.70 8.86
CA ASN A 16 -3.76 -6.78 8.77
C ASN A 16 -4.40 -6.79 10.15
N GLU A 17 -3.85 -7.55 11.10
CA GLU A 17 -4.36 -7.55 12.47
C GLU A 17 -4.27 -6.17 13.11
N THR A 18 -3.13 -5.49 12.93
CA THR A 18 -2.93 -4.11 13.38
C THR A 18 -3.91 -3.17 12.68
N ALA A 19 -4.08 -3.27 11.36
CA ALA A 19 -5.07 -2.48 10.62
C ALA A 19 -6.50 -2.69 11.14
N LEU A 20 -6.87 -3.94 11.42
CA LEU A 20 -8.21 -4.28 11.89
C LEU A 20 -8.44 -3.82 13.33
N LYS A 21 -7.47 -4.01 14.22
CA LYS A 21 -7.47 -3.48 15.60
C LYS A 21 -7.62 -1.95 15.59
N ALA A 22 -6.81 -1.27 14.77
CA ALA A 22 -6.90 0.17 14.55
C ALA A 22 -8.28 0.62 14.03
N LEU A 23 -8.83 -0.09 13.04
CA LEU A 23 -10.16 0.22 12.50
C LEU A 23 -11.25 0.04 13.56
N ARG A 24 -11.22 -1.05 14.32
CA ARG A 24 -12.17 -1.30 15.42
C ARG A 24 -12.05 -0.24 16.52
N LYS A 25 -10.83 0.24 16.80
CA LYS A 25 -10.59 1.33 17.75
C LYS A 25 -11.13 2.67 17.26
N LYS A 26 -10.94 2.98 15.97
CA LYS A 26 -11.42 4.21 15.35
C LYS A 26 -12.95 4.24 15.19
N TYR A 27 -13.55 3.08 14.96
CA TYR A 27 -14.99 2.90 14.82
C TYR A 27 -15.48 1.95 15.90
N PRO A 28 -15.39 2.35 17.18
CA PRO A 28 -15.73 1.49 18.31
C PRO A 28 -17.20 1.07 18.20
N GLY A 29 -17.45 -0.19 18.55
CA GLY A 29 -18.76 -0.82 18.48
C GLY A 29 -19.79 -0.17 19.40
N LYS A 30 -20.86 -0.92 19.69
CA LYS A 30 -21.99 -0.47 20.53
C LYS A 30 -21.63 -0.31 22.02
N ASP A 31 -20.36 -0.32 22.41
CA ASP A 31 -19.96 -0.62 23.78
C ASP A 31 -19.64 0.60 24.64
N THR A 32 -19.62 1.82 24.09
CA THR A 32 -19.52 3.04 24.91
C THR A 32 -20.56 4.10 24.55
N PHE A 33 -21.14 4.76 25.57
CA PHE A 33 -22.18 5.79 25.41
C PHE A 33 -21.68 6.99 24.60
N LEU A 34 -20.46 7.47 24.89
CA LEU A 34 -19.82 8.59 24.19
C LEU A 34 -19.54 8.29 22.70
N SER A 35 -19.12 7.07 22.37
CA SER A 35 -18.88 6.71 20.96
C SER A 35 -20.17 6.64 20.13
N LYS A 36 -21.26 6.15 20.72
CA LYS A 36 -22.59 6.16 20.08
C LYS A 36 -23.06 7.59 19.78
N LEU A 37 -22.82 8.52 20.70
CA LEU A 37 -23.24 9.91 20.55
C LEU A 37 -22.49 10.63 19.42
N ILE A 38 -21.17 10.39 19.29
CA ILE A 38 -20.31 11.11 18.33
C ILE A 38 -20.31 10.46 16.94
N TYR A 39 -20.32 9.13 16.86
CA TYR A 39 -20.08 8.40 15.59
C TYR A 39 -21.23 7.47 15.16
N GLY A 40 -22.25 7.30 16.01
CA GLY A 40 -23.28 6.28 15.82
C GLY A 40 -22.75 4.85 15.96
N PRO A 41 -23.64 3.83 15.97
CA PRO A 41 -23.23 2.43 16.02
C PRO A 41 -22.37 2.11 14.79
N SER A 42 -21.13 1.68 15.03
CA SER A 42 -20.23 1.25 13.98
C SER A 42 -19.84 -0.22 14.14
N THR A 43 -19.66 -0.92 13.02
CA THR A 43 -19.30 -2.34 13.01
C THR A 43 -18.25 -2.59 11.95
N VAL A 44 -17.26 -3.44 12.27
CA VAL A 44 -16.24 -3.88 11.32
C VAL A 44 -16.37 -5.39 11.16
N THR A 45 -16.89 -5.82 10.01
CA THR A 45 -16.99 -7.23 9.63
C THR A 45 -15.77 -7.58 8.79
N GLU A 46 -15.00 -8.56 9.22
CA GLU A 46 -13.85 -9.10 8.48
C GLU A 46 -14.27 -10.34 7.68
N VAL A 47 -13.76 -10.44 6.46
CA VAL A 47 -13.88 -11.63 5.61
C VAL A 47 -12.52 -11.96 5.01
N ASP A 48 -12.05 -13.18 5.27
CA ASP A 48 -10.76 -13.71 4.79
C ASP A 48 -10.84 -14.16 3.33
N VAL A 49 -10.77 -13.21 2.40
CA VAL A 49 -10.84 -13.48 0.95
C VAL A 49 -9.64 -14.29 0.45
N TRP A 50 -8.48 -14.19 1.09
CA TRP A 50 -7.29 -14.98 0.73
C TRP A 50 -7.55 -16.49 0.73
N ARG A 51 -8.51 -16.98 1.53
CA ARG A 51 -8.83 -18.42 1.66
C ARG A 51 -9.33 -19.05 0.37
N CYS A 52 -10.07 -18.30 -0.45
CA CYS A 52 -10.59 -18.82 -1.72
C CYS A 52 -9.73 -18.39 -2.92
N TYR A 53 -8.72 -17.53 -2.73
CA TYR A 53 -7.98 -16.95 -3.86
C TYR A 53 -7.17 -17.98 -4.66
N GLY A 54 -6.59 -19.00 -4.02
CA GLY A 54 -5.86 -20.05 -4.75
C GLY A 54 -6.72 -20.79 -5.78
N GLU A 55 -7.98 -21.03 -5.42
CA GLU A 55 -8.97 -21.69 -6.28
C GLU A 55 -9.46 -20.74 -7.38
N VAL A 56 -9.81 -19.50 -7.02
CA VAL A 56 -10.20 -18.46 -7.98
C VAL A 56 -9.09 -18.22 -9.00
N ARG A 57 -7.82 -18.15 -8.57
CA ARG A 57 -6.68 -17.96 -9.46
C ARG A 57 -6.58 -19.09 -10.48
N SER A 58 -6.79 -20.33 -10.05
CA SER A 58 -6.77 -21.49 -10.95
C SER A 58 -7.87 -21.37 -12.00
N PHE A 59 -9.07 -20.91 -11.60
CA PHE A 59 -10.15 -20.61 -12.52
C PHE A 59 -9.81 -19.49 -13.51
N LEU A 60 -9.35 -18.33 -13.02
CA LEU A 60 -9.01 -17.17 -13.86
C LEU A 60 -7.90 -17.50 -14.87
N SER A 61 -7.02 -18.45 -14.54
CA SER A 61 -5.93 -18.91 -15.41
C SER A 61 -6.38 -19.99 -16.42
N ALA A 62 -7.27 -20.90 -16.00
CA ALA A 62 -7.63 -22.08 -16.79
C ALA A 62 -8.98 -21.97 -17.54
N LYS A 63 -9.77 -20.91 -17.30
CA LYS A 63 -11.17 -20.77 -17.79
C LYS A 63 -11.99 -22.04 -17.52
N ASN A 64 -11.87 -22.58 -16.30
CA ASN A 64 -12.51 -23.84 -15.92
C ASN A 64 -14.04 -23.68 -15.82
N PRO A 65 -14.84 -24.33 -16.68
CA PRO A 65 -16.31 -24.20 -16.68
C PRO A 65 -16.96 -24.70 -15.37
N ASP A 66 -16.32 -25.61 -14.62
CA ASP A 66 -16.87 -26.11 -13.37
C ASP A 66 -16.86 -25.08 -12.23
N PHE A 67 -16.04 -24.02 -12.35
CA PHE A 67 -16.02 -22.94 -11.36
C PHE A 67 -17.26 -22.04 -11.45
N GLU A 68 -18.08 -22.13 -12.50
CA GLU A 68 -19.36 -21.40 -12.57
C GLU A 68 -20.28 -21.74 -11.38
N LYS A 69 -20.11 -22.94 -10.79
CA LYS A 69 -20.85 -23.36 -9.58
C LYS A 69 -20.19 -22.89 -8.26
N GLY A 70 -18.97 -22.36 -8.33
CA GLY A 70 -18.14 -21.98 -7.20
C GLY A 70 -17.64 -23.20 -6.39
N THR A 71 -16.48 -23.08 -5.78
CA THR A 71 -16.03 -24.05 -4.77
C THR A 71 -16.79 -23.83 -3.45
N PRO A 72 -16.84 -24.83 -2.54
CA PRO A 72 -17.46 -24.64 -1.23
C PRO A 72 -16.90 -23.44 -0.44
N GLU A 73 -15.58 -23.24 -0.44
CA GLU A 73 -14.96 -22.12 0.28
C GLU A 73 -15.23 -20.79 -0.43
N PHE A 74 -15.16 -20.73 -1.77
CA PHE A 74 -15.54 -19.52 -2.50
C PHE A 74 -17.01 -19.13 -2.23
N ASN A 75 -17.94 -20.09 -2.29
CA ASN A 75 -19.35 -19.84 -2.02
C ASN A 75 -19.60 -19.39 -0.58
N ARG A 76 -18.87 -19.97 0.39
CA ARG A 76 -18.91 -19.52 1.80
C ARG A 76 -18.45 -18.08 1.95
N ILE A 77 -17.33 -17.70 1.33
CA ILE A 77 -16.81 -16.33 1.35
C ILE A 77 -17.77 -15.37 0.63
N LYS A 78 -18.28 -15.72 -0.56
CA LYS A 78 -19.28 -14.93 -1.29
C LYS A 78 -20.53 -14.71 -0.44
N GLN A 79 -21.03 -15.75 0.24
CA GLN A 79 -22.17 -15.62 1.15
C GLN A 79 -21.90 -14.67 2.33
N GLN A 80 -20.70 -14.71 2.94
CA GLN A 80 -20.33 -13.78 4.01
C GLN A 80 -20.28 -12.33 3.52
N VAL A 81 -19.68 -12.09 2.35
CA VAL A 81 -19.64 -10.78 1.70
C VAL A 81 -21.07 -10.29 1.43
N ASN A 82 -21.89 -11.10 0.78
CA ASN A 82 -23.28 -10.77 0.46
C ASN A 82 -24.11 -10.50 1.72
N THR A 83 -23.94 -11.29 2.78
CA THR A 83 -24.61 -11.06 4.07
C THR A 83 -24.25 -9.69 4.65
N ALA A 84 -22.96 -9.35 4.66
CA ALA A 84 -22.50 -8.04 5.14
C ALA A 84 -23.04 -6.90 4.26
N LEU A 85 -22.95 -7.03 2.94
CA LEU A 85 -23.48 -6.05 1.99
C LEU A 85 -24.99 -5.86 2.19
N ASN A 86 -25.77 -6.92 2.31
CA ASN A 86 -27.23 -6.87 2.55
C ASN A 86 -27.58 -6.21 3.89
N ALA A 87 -26.72 -6.33 4.90
CA ALA A 87 -26.87 -5.59 6.15
C ALA A 87 -26.61 -4.08 6.02
N GLY A 88 -26.20 -3.57 4.85
CA GLY A 88 -26.08 -2.13 4.55
C GLY A 88 -24.69 -1.56 4.83
N VAL A 89 -23.65 -2.13 4.21
CA VAL A 89 -22.26 -1.63 4.32
C VAL A 89 -22.13 -0.21 3.74
N ASP A 90 -21.56 0.70 4.54
CA ASP A 90 -21.23 2.08 4.13
C ASP A 90 -19.90 2.16 3.38
N LYS A 91 -18.98 1.24 3.72
CA LYS A 91 -17.60 1.30 3.26
C LYS A 91 -16.92 -0.06 3.22
N ILE A 92 -16.21 -0.33 2.12
CA ILE A 92 -15.34 -1.50 1.97
C ILE A 92 -13.87 -1.09 2.13
N PHE A 93 -13.12 -1.87 2.89
CA PHE A 93 -11.66 -1.85 2.91
C PHE A 93 -11.19 -3.16 2.28
N LEU A 94 -10.40 -3.08 1.21
CA LEU A 94 -9.84 -4.24 0.52
C LEU A 94 -8.33 -4.25 0.76
N SER A 95 -7.82 -5.21 1.53
CA SER A 95 -6.39 -5.30 1.84
C SER A 95 -5.66 -6.24 0.91
N ILE A 96 -4.53 -5.77 0.38
CA ILE A 96 -3.62 -6.51 -0.48
C ILE A 96 -2.23 -5.88 -0.33
N HIS A 97 -1.16 -6.66 -0.42
CA HIS A 97 0.19 -6.10 -0.39
C HIS A 97 0.53 -5.43 -1.71
N GLY A 98 1.41 -4.43 -1.65
CA GLY A 98 1.92 -3.71 -2.82
C GLY A 98 3.34 -3.25 -2.62
N ASN A 99 4.07 -3.13 -3.72
CA ASN A 99 5.45 -2.66 -3.77
C ASN A 99 5.51 -1.32 -4.50
N TYR A 100 6.53 -0.51 -4.20
CA TYR A 100 6.66 0.82 -4.82
C TYR A 100 7.00 0.75 -6.31
N ASP A 101 7.60 -0.34 -6.80
CA ASP A 101 8.06 -0.55 -8.18
C ASP A 101 7.14 -1.46 -9.01
N ASP A 102 6.00 -1.92 -8.47
CA ASP A 102 5.04 -2.77 -9.19
C ASP A 102 3.66 -2.11 -9.24
N VAL A 103 3.35 -1.53 -10.41
CA VAL A 103 2.03 -0.93 -10.68
C VAL A 103 1.03 -1.91 -11.31
N THR A 104 1.47 -3.14 -11.57
CA THR A 104 0.69 -4.14 -12.30
C THR A 104 0.14 -5.22 -11.38
N HIS A 105 0.87 -5.55 -10.32
CA HIS A 105 0.54 -6.61 -9.39
C HIS A 105 0.59 -6.12 -7.94
N GLY A 106 -0.42 -6.53 -7.17
CA GLY A 106 -0.29 -6.68 -5.73
C GLY A 106 0.14 -8.11 -5.38
N SER A 107 0.21 -8.41 -4.09
CA SER A 107 0.49 -9.77 -3.64
C SER A 107 -0.37 -10.20 -2.45
N CYS A 108 -0.58 -11.51 -2.38
CA CYS A 108 -1.28 -12.21 -1.32
C CYS A 108 -0.37 -13.31 -0.79
N LYS A 109 -0.27 -13.45 0.54
CA LYS A 109 0.43 -14.55 1.16
C LYS A 109 -0.53 -15.69 1.42
N LEU A 110 -0.32 -16.79 0.71
CA LEU A 110 -1.02 -18.06 0.91
C LEU A 110 -0.11 -19.00 1.71
N LEU A 111 -0.68 -20.09 2.22
CA LEU A 111 0.08 -21.16 2.87
C LEU A 111 1.16 -21.77 1.95
N SER A 112 0.92 -21.79 0.63
CA SER A 112 1.86 -22.28 -0.38
C SER A 112 2.90 -21.25 -0.81
N GLY A 113 2.86 -20.03 -0.28
CA GLY A 113 3.79 -18.95 -0.60
C GLY A 113 3.09 -17.66 -1.05
N THR A 114 3.90 -16.69 -1.47
CA THR A 114 3.39 -15.39 -1.95
C THR A 114 3.00 -15.48 -3.42
N VAL A 115 1.77 -15.09 -3.72
CA VAL A 115 1.24 -15.06 -5.09
C VAL A 115 1.03 -13.61 -5.55
N LYS A 116 1.39 -13.34 -6.80
CA LYS A 116 1.07 -12.07 -7.46
C LYS A 116 -0.39 -12.07 -7.91
N ILE A 117 -1.03 -10.91 -7.81
CA ILE A 117 -2.42 -10.66 -8.23
C ILE A 117 -2.42 -9.40 -9.09
N SER A 118 -2.75 -9.52 -10.37
CA SER A 118 -2.87 -8.34 -11.23
C SER A 118 -4.08 -7.48 -10.84
N TYR A 119 -4.10 -6.20 -11.19
CA TYR A 119 -5.28 -5.36 -10.97
C TYR A 119 -6.53 -5.90 -11.69
N LEU A 120 -6.36 -6.62 -12.81
CA LEU A 120 -7.44 -7.27 -13.54
C LEU A 120 -8.00 -8.46 -12.75
N GLN A 121 -7.12 -9.34 -12.25
CA GLN A 121 -7.54 -10.47 -11.40
C GLN A 121 -8.21 -9.98 -10.12
N LEU A 122 -7.71 -8.89 -9.53
CA LEU A 122 -8.34 -8.27 -8.37
C LEU A 122 -9.74 -7.74 -8.69
N TYR A 123 -9.92 -7.13 -9.85
CA TYR A 123 -11.22 -6.67 -10.34
C TYR A 123 -12.19 -7.83 -10.55
N GLU A 124 -11.77 -8.89 -11.23
CA GLU A 124 -12.60 -10.07 -11.47
C GLU A 124 -13.04 -10.70 -10.15
N LEU A 125 -12.09 -10.96 -9.23
CA LEU A 125 -12.40 -11.47 -7.90
C LEU A 125 -13.37 -10.55 -7.15
N PHE A 126 -13.13 -9.24 -7.15
CA PHE A 126 -13.98 -8.29 -6.45
C PHE A 126 -15.40 -8.32 -7.01
N MET A 127 -15.56 -8.31 -8.34
CA MET A 127 -16.87 -8.36 -9.00
C MET A 127 -17.61 -9.67 -8.71
N MET A 128 -16.91 -10.81 -8.72
CA MET A 128 -17.49 -12.10 -8.37
C MET A 128 -18.01 -12.15 -6.92
N LEU A 129 -17.42 -11.38 -6.00
CA LEU A 129 -17.82 -11.30 -4.60
C LEU A 129 -18.97 -10.31 -4.34
N VAL A 130 -19.13 -9.26 -5.16
CA VAL A 130 -20.10 -8.17 -4.92
C VAL A 130 -21.25 -8.09 -5.92
N GLU A 131 -21.36 -9.10 -6.78
CA GLU A 131 -22.24 -9.18 -7.96
C GLU A 131 -23.70 -8.79 -7.71
N ASP A 132 -24.27 -9.06 -6.54
CA ASP A 132 -25.71 -8.87 -6.32
C ASP A 132 -26.12 -7.42 -5.99
N ARG A 133 -25.16 -6.51 -5.76
CA ARG A 133 -25.41 -5.18 -5.14
C ARG A 133 -24.95 -3.97 -5.95
N TYR A 134 -24.19 -4.15 -7.04
CA TYR A 134 -23.44 -3.06 -7.67
C TYR A 134 -24.29 -1.99 -8.40
N LYS A 135 -25.57 -2.27 -8.68
CA LYS A 135 -26.40 -1.40 -9.55
C LYS A 135 -27.13 -0.25 -8.84
N SER A 136 -27.33 -0.29 -7.53
CA SER A 136 -28.29 0.63 -6.87
C SER A 136 -27.70 1.62 -5.85
N THR A 137 -26.53 1.34 -5.25
CA THR A 137 -26.02 2.15 -4.13
C THR A 137 -24.57 2.59 -4.36
N PRO A 138 -24.24 3.90 -4.25
CA PRO A 138 -22.87 4.37 -4.31
C PRO A 138 -21.99 3.73 -3.22
N LEU A 139 -20.88 3.11 -3.63
CA LEU A 139 -19.94 2.43 -2.74
C LEU A 139 -18.73 3.32 -2.43
N LYS A 140 -18.25 3.29 -1.18
CA LYS A 140 -16.93 3.82 -0.81
C LYS A 140 -15.95 2.67 -0.64
N LEU A 141 -14.91 2.62 -1.47
CA LEU A 141 -13.85 1.63 -1.40
C LEU A 141 -12.54 2.26 -0.89
N THR A 142 -11.84 1.60 0.01
CA THR A 142 -10.46 1.93 0.38
C THR A 142 -9.57 0.76 0.03
N LEU A 143 -8.70 0.97 -0.94
CA LEU A 143 -7.64 0.02 -1.26
C LEU A 143 -6.55 0.17 -0.19
N VAL A 144 -6.49 -0.81 0.71
CA VAL A 144 -5.49 -0.92 1.77
C VAL A 144 -4.30 -1.66 1.17
N MET A 145 -3.52 -0.93 0.37
CA MET A 145 -2.35 -1.42 -0.34
C MET A 145 -1.23 -0.40 -0.19
N CYS A 146 -0.07 -0.83 0.31
CA CYS A 146 1.14 -0.02 0.29
C CYS A 146 1.43 0.38 -1.15
N TYR A 147 1.73 1.66 -1.38
CA TYR A 147 2.10 2.20 -2.69
C TYR A 147 1.05 2.02 -3.80
N GLY A 148 -0.18 1.58 -3.53
CA GLY A 148 -1.17 1.29 -4.58
C GLY A 148 -1.55 2.51 -5.45
N GLY A 149 -1.37 3.74 -4.94
CA GLY A 149 -1.56 5.00 -5.68
C GLY A 149 -0.28 5.57 -6.29
N ARG A 150 0.86 4.88 -6.20
CA ARG A 150 2.12 5.28 -6.81
C ARG A 150 2.13 4.92 -8.29
N SER A 151 2.71 5.78 -9.11
CA SER A 151 2.82 5.60 -10.56
C SER A 151 4.00 4.70 -10.93
N LYS A 152 4.12 4.37 -12.22
CA LYS A 152 5.28 3.67 -12.78
C LYS A 152 6.56 4.50 -12.65
N ASP A 153 6.42 5.83 -12.54
CA ASP A 153 7.50 6.80 -12.39
C ASP A 153 7.87 6.88 -10.90
N TYR A 154 8.05 5.73 -10.23
CA TYR A 154 8.15 5.64 -8.76
C TYR A 154 9.38 6.37 -8.16
N LEU A 155 10.38 6.63 -9.00
CA LEU A 155 11.57 7.45 -8.71
C LEU A 155 11.26 8.94 -8.64
N GLU A 156 10.19 9.39 -9.30
CA GLU A 156 9.71 10.76 -9.17
C GLU A 156 8.99 10.98 -7.84
N SER A 157 9.06 12.21 -7.38
CA SER A 157 8.46 12.60 -6.12
C SER A 157 6.93 12.54 -6.20
N HIS A 158 6.33 11.70 -5.37
CA HIS A 158 4.88 11.67 -5.15
C HIS A 158 4.46 12.53 -3.95
N ALA A 159 5.28 13.52 -3.59
CA ALA A 159 4.92 14.48 -2.57
C ALA A 159 3.68 15.30 -3.02
N PRO A 160 2.75 15.63 -2.12
CA PRO A 160 1.51 16.31 -2.46
C PRO A 160 1.65 17.57 -3.30
N GLU A 161 2.73 18.32 -3.16
CA GLU A 161 3.05 19.53 -3.92
C GLU A 161 3.48 19.25 -5.37
N GLN A 162 4.03 18.06 -5.66
CA GLN A 162 4.51 17.69 -6.99
C GLN A 162 3.42 17.05 -7.87
N LEU A 163 2.35 16.51 -7.26
CA LEU A 163 1.29 15.82 -7.99
C LEU A 163 0.56 16.75 -8.98
N GLY A 164 0.32 16.30 -10.21
CA GLY A 164 -0.40 17.08 -11.23
C GLY A 164 0.36 18.31 -11.76
N THR A 165 1.64 18.46 -11.40
CA THR A 165 2.54 19.39 -12.08
C THR A 165 3.04 18.77 -13.38
N ARG A 166 3.54 19.59 -14.31
CA ARG A 166 4.07 19.10 -15.60
C ARG A 166 5.27 18.15 -15.45
N SER A 167 6.04 18.31 -14.38
CA SER A 167 7.19 17.49 -14.02
C SER A 167 6.87 16.46 -12.94
N GLY A 168 5.58 16.24 -12.64
CA GLY A 168 5.14 15.30 -11.64
C GLY A 168 4.80 13.93 -12.25
N PRO A 169 4.66 12.90 -11.40
CA PRO A 169 4.43 11.54 -11.84
C PRO A 169 3.09 11.35 -12.55
N ASP A 170 3.05 10.45 -13.54
CA ASP A 170 1.79 10.07 -14.20
C ASP A 170 0.98 9.09 -13.34
N LEU A 171 0.14 9.65 -12.48
CA LEU A 171 -0.75 8.88 -11.59
C LEU A 171 -1.74 7.96 -12.32
N THR A 172 -1.97 8.15 -13.63
CA THR A 172 -2.83 7.27 -14.43
C THR A 172 -2.21 5.91 -14.70
N THR A 173 -0.94 5.73 -14.35
CA THR A 173 -0.24 4.44 -14.46
C THR A 173 -0.29 3.63 -13.16
N SER A 174 -0.80 4.20 -12.06
CA SER A 174 -0.85 3.51 -10.77
C SER A 174 -1.76 2.27 -10.79
N PHE A 175 -1.44 1.28 -9.95
CA PHE A 175 -2.27 0.10 -9.76
C PHE A 175 -3.72 0.47 -9.42
N ALA A 176 -3.89 1.42 -8.49
CA ALA A 176 -5.19 1.91 -8.07
C ALA A 176 -5.96 2.56 -9.21
N PHE A 177 -5.31 3.35 -10.09
CA PHE A 177 -6.01 3.94 -11.22
C PHE A 177 -6.53 2.85 -12.19
N GLN A 178 -5.67 1.89 -12.53
CA GLN A 178 -6.02 0.81 -13.46
C GLN A 178 -7.16 -0.05 -12.91
N PHE A 179 -7.09 -0.42 -11.64
CA PHE A 179 -8.15 -1.13 -10.93
C PHE A 179 -9.46 -0.31 -10.89
N TYR A 180 -9.38 0.98 -10.59
CA TYR A 180 -10.55 1.86 -10.51
C TYR A 180 -11.26 2.02 -11.86
N CYS A 181 -10.51 2.14 -12.96
CA CYS A 181 -11.07 2.27 -14.30
C CYS A 181 -11.94 1.07 -14.70
N LEU A 182 -11.62 -0.13 -14.20
CA LEU A 182 -12.44 -1.32 -14.41
C LEU A 182 -13.71 -1.26 -13.55
N LEU A 183 -13.57 -0.89 -12.28
CA LEU A 183 -14.71 -0.81 -11.34
C LEU A 183 -15.74 0.26 -11.74
N CYS A 184 -15.29 1.47 -12.09
CA CYS A 184 -16.19 2.60 -12.33
C CYS A 184 -17.08 2.43 -13.57
N LYS A 185 -16.73 1.51 -14.47
CA LYS A 185 -17.56 1.11 -15.62
C LYS A 185 -18.75 0.25 -15.22
N GLN A 186 -18.65 -0.50 -14.13
CA GLN A 186 -19.70 -1.42 -13.68
C GLN A 186 -20.51 -0.86 -12.50
N MET A 187 -19.91 0.01 -11.68
CA MET A 187 -20.55 0.43 -10.44
C MET A 187 -20.23 1.87 -10.05
N LYS A 188 -21.17 2.50 -9.34
CA LYS A 188 -20.96 3.82 -8.74
C LYS A 188 -20.04 3.69 -7.53
N VAL A 189 -18.75 3.95 -7.70
CA VAL A 189 -17.75 3.82 -6.62
C VAL A 189 -16.87 5.07 -6.49
N THR A 190 -16.60 5.47 -5.25
CA THR A 190 -15.46 6.35 -4.91
C THR A 190 -14.39 5.50 -4.24
N MET A 191 -13.18 5.52 -4.79
CA MET A 191 -12.08 4.74 -4.24
C MET A 191 -10.99 5.63 -3.65
N THR A 192 -10.25 5.15 -2.65
CA THR A 192 -9.05 5.82 -2.18
C THR A 192 -7.87 4.87 -2.05
N ALA A 193 -6.66 5.33 -2.40
CA ALA A 193 -5.41 4.59 -2.29
C ALA A 193 -4.28 5.48 -1.73
N ARG A 194 -3.11 4.90 -1.47
CA ARG A 194 -1.94 5.58 -0.86
C ARG A 194 -0.71 5.55 -1.75
N THR A 195 0.08 6.62 -1.72
CA THR A 195 1.32 6.73 -2.52
C THR A 195 2.56 6.16 -1.82
N GLY A 196 2.53 5.94 -0.51
CA GLY A 196 3.61 5.32 0.29
C GLY A 196 3.14 4.05 1.01
N ALA A 197 4.00 3.44 1.83
CA ALA A 197 3.56 2.33 2.68
C ALA A 197 2.52 2.81 3.69
N LEU A 198 1.56 1.94 3.96
CA LEU A 198 0.41 2.20 4.81
C LEU A 198 0.60 1.46 6.13
N SER A 199 0.55 2.22 7.22
CA SER A 199 0.45 1.67 8.58
C SER A 199 -0.71 2.33 9.31
N PHE A 200 -0.99 1.86 10.53
CA PHE A 200 -2.04 2.42 11.36
C PHE A 200 -1.47 2.80 12.72
N ASP A 201 -1.98 3.90 13.26
CA ASP A 201 -1.67 4.34 14.60
C ASP A 201 -2.42 3.48 15.63
N ASP A 202 -1.68 2.78 16.50
CA ASP A 202 -2.28 1.90 17.51
C ASP A 202 -3.12 2.67 18.54
N LEU A 203 -2.83 3.95 18.74
CA LEU A 203 -3.53 4.81 19.70
C LEU A 203 -4.86 5.36 19.15
N SER A 204 -4.87 5.91 17.94
CA SER A 204 -6.01 6.61 17.35
C SER A 204 -6.73 5.85 16.25
N GLY A 205 -6.13 4.77 15.75
CA GLY A 205 -6.63 4.02 14.59
C GLY A 205 -6.55 4.79 13.26
N HIS A 206 -5.87 5.94 13.23
CA HIS A 206 -5.66 6.70 12.01
C HIS A 206 -4.59 6.03 11.12
N SER A 207 -4.86 5.97 9.81
CA SER A 207 -3.85 5.56 8.84
C SER A 207 -2.67 6.53 8.82
N LYS A 208 -1.46 6.02 8.92
CA LYS A 208 -0.21 6.72 8.65
C LYS A 208 0.33 6.30 7.28
N VAL A 209 1.03 7.21 6.61
CA VAL A 209 1.66 6.97 5.32
C VAL A 209 3.09 7.49 5.38
N GLU A 210 4.04 6.74 4.86
CA GLU A 210 5.42 7.19 4.77
C GLU A 210 5.55 8.54 4.04
N SER A 211 6.47 9.37 4.50
CA SER A 211 6.87 10.57 3.78
C SER A 211 7.54 10.19 2.45
N GLU A 212 7.54 11.13 1.50
CA GLU A 212 8.25 10.92 0.25
C GLU A 212 9.78 10.82 0.42
N ARG A 213 10.32 11.42 1.48
CA ARG A 213 11.74 11.35 1.81
C ARG A 213 12.13 9.95 2.29
N LEU A 214 11.32 9.32 3.15
CA LEU A 214 11.52 7.95 3.57
C LEU A 214 11.43 7.00 2.38
N VAL A 215 10.41 7.15 1.53
CA VAL A 215 10.26 6.34 0.30
C VAL A 215 11.49 6.49 -0.60
N SER A 216 11.99 7.70 -0.81
CA SER A 216 13.20 7.94 -1.61
C SER A 216 14.45 7.24 -1.05
N ASN A 217 14.59 7.17 0.28
CA ASN A 217 15.71 6.48 0.91
C ASN A 217 15.57 4.96 0.79
N ILE A 218 14.36 4.42 0.93
CA ILE A 218 14.06 2.99 0.72
C ILE A 218 14.40 2.59 -0.70
N ILE A 219 13.94 3.35 -1.71
CA ILE A 219 14.25 3.05 -3.11
C ILE A 219 15.76 3.05 -3.36
N LYS A 220 16.47 4.07 -2.89
CA LYS A 220 17.94 4.14 -3.03
C LYS A 220 18.65 2.97 -2.37
N ARG A 221 18.22 2.57 -1.17
CA ARG A 221 18.76 1.40 -0.47
C ARG A 221 18.57 0.14 -1.33
N ASP A 222 17.37 -0.06 -1.86
CA ASP A 222 17.04 -1.25 -2.63
C ASP A 222 17.72 -1.28 -4.01
N GLU A 223 17.90 -0.14 -4.66
CA GLU A 223 18.70 -0.02 -5.90
C GLU A 223 20.17 -0.38 -5.65
N LEU A 224 20.74 0.10 -4.53
CA LEU A 224 22.09 -0.25 -4.12
C LEU A 224 22.21 -1.75 -3.82
N ALA A 225 21.23 -2.34 -3.13
CA ALA A 225 21.20 -3.78 -2.89
C ALA A 225 21.18 -4.58 -4.20
N LYS A 226 20.31 -4.19 -5.15
CA LYS A 226 20.22 -4.81 -6.48
C LYS A 226 21.56 -4.71 -7.24
N ALA A 227 22.25 -3.58 -7.15
CA ALA A 227 23.55 -3.37 -7.80
C ALA A 227 24.67 -4.21 -7.17
N LEU A 228 24.58 -4.53 -5.88
CA LEU A 228 25.58 -5.31 -5.15
C LEU A 228 25.36 -6.83 -5.21
N GLY A 229 24.17 -7.29 -5.61
CA GLY A 229 23.86 -8.71 -5.79
C GLY A 229 23.55 -9.45 -4.49
N ASN A 230 23.82 -10.77 -4.46
CA ASN A 230 23.35 -11.68 -3.41
C ASN A 230 23.99 -11.49 -2.04
N ASP A 231 25.11 -10.76 -1.95
CA ASP A 231 25.74 -10.43 -0.69
C ASP A 231 26.33 -9.00 -0.71
N PRO A 232 25.49 -7.98 -0.44
CA PRO A 232 25.91 -6.59 -0.35
C PRO A 232 27.00 -6.35 0.71
N GLU A 233 27.08 -7.25 1.69
CA GLU A 233 28.02 -7.15 2.82
C GLU A 233 29.38 -7.74 2.46
N ALA A 234 29.43 -8.80 1.65
CA ALA A 234 30.68 -9.35 1.12
C ALA A 234 31.42 -8.41 0.17
N ALA A 235 30.71 -7.47 -0.48
CA ALA A 235 31.30 -6.50 -1.41
C ALA A 235 32.26 -5.50 -0.76
N LEU A 236 32.31 -5.43 0.58
CA LEU A 236 33.28 -4.60 1.32
C LEU A 236 34.68 -5.24 1.34
N GLY A 237 34.80 -6.55 1.11
CA GLY A 237 36.08 -7.26 1.13
C GLY A 237 36.80 -7.17 2.49
N SER A 238 38.14 -7.17 2.48
CA SER A 238 39.00 -7.10 3.67
C SER A 238 39.36 -5.68 4.13
N VAL A 239 38.72 -4.65 3.58
CA VAL A 239 38.99 -3.27 3.99
C VAL A 239 38.37 -3.05 5.36
N ASP A 240 39.21 -2.64 6.32
CA ASP A 240 38.77 -2.37 7.69
C ASP A 240 37.92 -1.10 7.72
N PHE A 241 36.61 -1.31 7.80
CA PHE A 241 35.62 -0.26 8.00
C PHE A 241 35.09 -0.24 9.44
N SER A 242 35.70 -0.95 10.39
CA SER A 242 35.21 -1.11 11.77
C SER A 242 34.79 0.21 12.41
N GLU A 243 35.64 1.23 12.34
CA GLU A 243 35.39 2.56 12.92
C GLU A 243 34.28 3.36 12.20
N TYR A 244 33.99 3.05 10.93
CA TYR A 244 32.85 3.61 10.20
C TYR A 244 31.56 2.83 10.49
N ILE A 245 31.70 1.51 10.66
CA ILE A 245 30.62 0.58 10.99
C ILE A 245 30.10 0.85 12.42
N GLU A 246 30.99 1.04 13.40
CA GLU A 246 30.62 1.44 14.76
C GLU A 246 29.91 2.80 14.77
N LEU A 247 30.37 3.75 13.96
CA LEU A 247 29.71 5.03 13.80
C LEU A 247 28.31 4.90 13.18
N LEU A 248 28.13 3.97 12.22
CA LEU A 248 26.83 3.66 11.63
C LEU A 248 25.87 3.06 12.65
N TYR A 249 26.32 2.07 13.43
CA TYR A 249 25.50 1.47 14.49
C TYR A 249 25.12 2.47 15.58
N SER A 250 26.04 3.37 15.93
CA SER A 250 25.77 4.45 16.88
C SER A 250 24.78 5.46 16.32
N ALA A 251 24.85 5.76 15.02
CA ALA A 251 23.94 6.67 14.37
C ALA A 251 22.53 6.09 14.20
N GLU A 252 22.36 4.77 14.07
CA GLU A 252 21.03 4.13 14.14
C GLU A 252 20.27 4.52 15.41
N GLN A 253 20.99 4.93 16.45
CA GLN A 253 20.47 5.34 17.75
C GLN A 253 20.46 6.87 17.95
N SER A 254 21.01 7.68 17.03
CA SER A 254 21.11 9.14 17.17
C SER A 254 21.18 9.92 15.85
N GLU A 255 20.19 10.81 15.63
CA GLU A 255 20.15 11.72 14.46
C GLU A 255 21.33 12.71 14.42
N GLU A 256 21.93 13.05 15.57
CA GLU A 256 23.05 14.00 15.67
C GLU A 256 24.34 13.47 15.03
N LEU A 257 24.44 12.15 14.81
CA LEU A 257 25.60 11.50 14.20
C LEU A 257 25.54 11.48 12.67
N ILE A 258 24.40 11.85 12.05
CA ILE A 258 24.24 11.87 10.59
C ILE A 258 25.25 12.82 9.89
N PRO A 259 25.53 14.04 10.38
CA PRO A 259 26.54 14.91 9.78
C PRO A 259 27.96 14.33 9.89
N VAL A 260 28.29 13.70 11.01
CA VAL A 260 29.60 13.05 11.24
C VAL A 260 29.80 11.89 10.26
N LEU A 261 28.76 11.06 10.08
CA LEU A 261 28.73 9.99 9.09
C LEU A 261 28.92 10.51 7.67
N LYS A 262 28.25 11.60 7.29
CA LYS A 262 28.41 12.20 5.96
C LYS A 262 29.85 12.66 5.72
N SER A 263 30.47 13.29 6.72
CA SER A 263 31.87 13.72 6.65
C SER A 263 32.81 12.54 6.49
N LYS A 264 32.63 11.48 7.30
CA LYS A 264 33.46 10.27 7.25
C LYS A 264 33.26 9.48 5.95
N ALA A 265 32.02 9.38 5.45
CA ALA A 265 31.72 8.81 4.13
C ALA A 265 32.37 9.62 3.00
N ALA A 266 32.39 10.96 3.08
CA ALA A 266 33.06 11.80 2.10
C ALA A 266 34.58 11.59 2.11
N GLN A 267 35.19 11.46 3.30
CA GLN A 267 36.60 11.12 3.47
C GLN A 267 36.93 9.73 2.89
N LEU A 268 36.09 8.73 3.17
CA LEU A 268 36.23 7.38 2.59
C LEU A 268 36.01 7.34 1.08
N LYS A 269 35.28 8.29 0.49
CA LYS A 269 35.16 8.39 -0.99
C LYS A 269 36.41 8.99 -1.65
N GLN A 270 37.27 9.65 -0.87
CA GLN A 270 38.55 10.19 -1.34
C GLN A 270 39.66 9.14 -1.36
N THR A 271 39.52 8.02 -0.64
CA THR A 271 40.39 6.85 -0.83
C THR A 271 40.10 6.16 -2.17
N HIS A 272 41.10 5.49 -2.74
CA HIS A 272 40.99 4.72 -3.99
C HIS A 272 40.16 3.43 -3.79
N LEU A 273 38.89 3.59 -3.43
CA LEU A 273 37.93 2.50 -3.30
C LEU A 273 37.47 2.02 -4.67
N LEU A 274 37.37 0.70 -4.82
CA LEU A 274 36.72 0.08 -5.96
C LEU A 274 35.24 0.50 -6.01
N PRO A 275 34.61 0.57 -7.21
CA PRO A 275 33.20 0.94 -7.34
C PRO A 275 32.24 0.12 -6.45
N GLN A 276 32.51 -1.19 -6.29
CA GLN A 276 31.70 -2.08 -5.44
C GLN A 276 31.78 -1.71 -3.95
N GLN A 277 32.96 -1.35 -3.46
CA GLN A 277 33.17 -0.92 -2.07
C GLN A 277 32.45 0.40 -1.80
N ARG A 278 32.48 1.35 -2.75
CA ARG A 278 31.73 2.61 -2.67
C ARG A 278 30.22 2.36 -2.57
N ALA A 279 29.69 1.46 -3.41
CA ALA A 279 28.28 1.10 -3.40
C ALA A 279 27.86 0.41 -2.08
N ALA A 280 28.70 -0.44 -1.50
CA ALA A 280 28.42 -1.11 -0.22
C ALA A 280 28.41 -0.13 0.98
N ILE A 281 29.34 0.83 1.01
CA ILE A 281 29.34 1.92 2.00
C ILE A 281 28.06 2.76 1.90
N ASP A 282 27.67 3.11 0.67
CA ASP A 282 26.45 3.86 0.41
C ASP A 282 25.20 3.05 0.82
N PHE A 283 25.18 1.73 0.56
CA PHE A 283 24.10 0.84 0.97
C PHE A 283 23.91 0.83 2.49
N ARG A 284 24.98 0.62 3.27
CA ARG A 284 24.92 0.63 4.73
C ARG A 284 24.48 1.99 5.29
N HIS A 285 24.97 3.09 4.73
CA HIS A 285 24.55 4.43 5.12
C HIS A 285 23.07 4.69 4.84
N GLN A 286 22.54 4.22 3.71
CA GLN A 286 21.10 4.31 3.43
C GLN A 286 20.28 3.42 4.36
N ARG A 287 20.76 2.21 4.68
CA ARG A 287 20.13 1.32 5.66
C ARG A 287 20.01 1.98 7.03
N ALA A 288 21.11 2.56 7.53
CA ALA A 288 21.11 3.30 8.80
C ALA A 288 20.16 4.50 8.78
N LYS A 289 20.10 5.26 7.67
CA LYS A 289 19.12 6.33 7.53
C LYS A 289 17.68 5.83 7.60
N VAL A 290 17.38 4.72 6.91
CA VAL A 290 16.04 4.15 6.91
C VAL A 290 15.65 3.71 8.32
N SER A 291 16.53 3.00 9.05
CA SER A 291 16.26 2.54 10.41
C SER A 291 16.01 3.70 11.41
N ILE A 292 16.76 4.80 11.29
CA ILE A 292 16.54 6.01 12.12
C ILE A 292 15.19 6.68 11.80
N ILE A 293 14.83 6.73 10.52
CA ILE A 293 13.71 7.52 10.02
C ILE A 293 12.36 6.78 10.11
N GLU A 294 12.37 5.43 10.11
CA GLU A 294 11.16 4.57 10.10
C GLU A 294 10.17 4.86 11.26
N GLY A 295 10.62 5.52 12.33
CA GLY A 295 9.76 5.98 13.44
C GLY A 295 9.21 7.41 13.31
N SER A 296 9.91 8.34 12.65
CA SER A 296 9.64 9.79 12.70
C SER A 296 8.97 10.36 11.44
N GLU A 297 9.09 9.68 10.30
CA GLU A 297 8.60 10.23 9.01
C GLU A 297 7.32 9.58 8.47
N THR A 298 6.59 8.83 9.29
CA THR A 298 5.21 8.46 8.92
C THR A 298 4.24 9.58 9.28
N LYS A 299 3.45 10.03 8.30
CA LYS A 299 2.55 11.18 8.44
C LYS A 299 1.09 10.73 8.47
N THR A 300 0.31 11.28 9.40
CA THR A 300 -1.15 11.27 9.26
C THR A 300 -1.55 12.28 8.19
N LYS A 301 -2.70 12.06 7.54
CA LYS A 301 -3.21 12.98 6.49
C LYS A 301 -2.18 13.27 5.38
N TYR A 302 -1.52 12.24 4.86
CA TYR A 302 -0.54 12.35 3.77
C TYR A 302 -0.80 11.33 2.66
N GLY A 303 -0.28 11.59 1.45
CA GLY A 303 -0.19 10.64 0.34
C GLY A 303 -1.49 9.94 -0.01
N LYS A 304 -2.65 10.62 0.09
CA LYS A 304 -3.97 10.02 -0.14
C LYS A 304 -4.55 10.49 -1.46
N LEU A 305 -4.80 9.54 -2.36
CA LEU A 305 -5.52 9.79 -3.60
C LEU A 305 -6.99 9.37 -3.46
N VAL A 306 -7.87 10.12 -4.11
CA VAL A 306 -9.30 9.84 -4.22
C VAL A 306 -9.65 9.76 -5.71
N PHE A 307 -10.21 8.62 -6.11
CA PHE A 307 -10.63 8.34 -7.48
C PHE A 307 -12.14 8.47 -7.57
N LYS A 308 -12.60 9.25 -8.56
CA LYS A 308 -14.01 9.49 -8.86
C LYS A 308 -14.24 9.42 -10.36
N TYR A 309 -15.42 8.98 -10.77
CA TYR A 309 -15.86 9.07 -12.15
C TYR A 309 -16.75 10.29 -12.31
N ASP A 310 -16.40 11.14 -13.27
CA ASP A 310 -17.23 12.26 -13.71
C ASP A 310 -18.10 11.77 -14.88
N GLU A 311 -19.39 11.54 -14.59
CA GLU A 311 -20.37 11.08 -15.57
C GLU A 311 -20.55 12.08 -16.72
N LYS A 312 -20.36 13.40 -16.49
CA LYS A 312 -20.54 14.42 -17.53
C LYS A 312 -19.34 14.48 -18.47
N ALA A 313 -18.14 14.40 -17.92
CA ALA A 313 -16.90 14.43 -18.70
C ALA A 313 -16.49 13.05 -19.24
N HIS A 314 -17.20 11.99 -18.87
CA HIS A 314 -16.83 10.60 -19.13
C HIS A 314 -15.36 10.30 -18.78
N ALA A 315 -14.92 10.78 -17.62
CA ALA A 315 -13.52 10.76 -17.21
C ALA A 315 -13.33 10.33 -15.76
N VAL A 316 -12.25 9.61 -15.49
CA VAL A 316 -11.76 9.38 -14.13
C VAL A 316 -10.97 10.59 -13.68
N GLN A 317 -11.31 11.10 -12.50
CA GLN A 317 -10.61 12.15 -11.80
C GLN A 317 -9.81 11.58 -10.64
N ILE A 318 -8.55 11.98 -10.53
CA ILE A 318 -7.67 11.70 -9.40
C ILE A 318 -7.51 12.97 -8.59
N TRP A 319 -7.91 12.92 -7.32
CA TRP A 319 -7.80 14.04 -6.39
C TRP A 319 -6.76 13.70 -5.32
N SER A 320 -5.80 14.60 -5.09
CA SER A 320 -5.00 14.55 -3.86
C SER A 320 -5.84 15.11 -2.73
N LYS A 321 -6.05 14.33 -1.65
CA LYS A 321 -6.87 14.77 -0.52
C LYS A 321 -6.15 15.74 0.41
N TYR A 322 -4.83 15.64 0.50
CA TYR A 322 -4.01 16.36 1.47
C TYR A 322 -2.78 16.98 0.80
N PRO A 323 -2.24 18.09 1.33
CA PRO A 323 -2.80 18.89 2.42
C PRO A 323 -4.08 19.64 2.01
N LEU A 324 -4.22 19.94 0.72
CA LEU A 324 -5.42 20.54 0.12
C LEU A 324 -6.08 19.54 -0.82
N ASN A 325 -7.42 19.50 -0.79
CA ASN A 325 -8.18 18.66 -1.70
C ASN A 325 -8.18 19.29 -3.10
N ARG A 326 -7.42 18.72 -4.03
CA ARG A 326 -7.27 19.26 -5.39
C ARG A 326 -7.27 18.16 -6.44
N LEU A 327 -7.81 18.46 -7.61
CA LEU A 327 -7.70 17.62 -8.79
C LEU A 327 -6.22 17.63 -9.23
N VAL A 328 -5.65 16.45 -9.44
CA VAL A 328 -4.24 16.27 -9.85
C VAL A 328 -4.09 15.55 -11.19
N ALA A 329 -5.11 14.81 -11.62
CA ALA A 329 -5.16 14.25 -12.97
C ALA A 329 -6.62 13.98 -13.38
N GLN A 330 -6.88 14.00 -14.68
CA GLN A 330 -8.14 13.58 -15.28
C GLN A 330 -7.86 12.82 -16.58
N LYS A 331 -8.53 11.69 -16.77
CA LYS A 331 -8.35 10.82 -17.94
C LYS A 331 -9.69 10.26 -18.41
N SER A 332 -10.02 10.44 -19.68
CA SER A 332 -11.19 9.83 -20.33
C SER A 332 -11.06 8.30 -20.35
N VAL A 333 -12.17 7.57 -20.20
CA VAL A 333 -12.19 6.11 -19.94
C VAL A 333 -13.08 5.34 -20.89
#